data_AF-V7BZG9-F1
#
_entry.id   AF-V7BZG9-F1
#
_cell.length_a   1.000
_cell.length_b   1.000
_cell.length_c   1.000
_cell.angle_alpha   90.00
_cell.angle_beta   90.00
_cell.angle_gamma   90.00
#
_symmetry.space_group_name_H-M   'P 1'
#
loop_
_entity.id
_entity.type
_entity.pdbx_description
1 polymer ?
#
loop_
_entity_poly.entity_id
_entity_poly.type
_entity_poly.pdbx_seq_one_letter_code
_entity_poly.pdbx_strand_id
1 'polypeptide(L)'
;GIGPYVEVAFYHKPSKTLLVTDAVIFVPRQPPECISKESLLASAQNGLAVKLLSKGKEVPDDPVVDNKSNRQKGWERMVLQILFLGPSNLLEPNASFAQMSQKLIVSPIVKTLVFSKVPEKVREWVDSISRDWRFKRIIPAHFAAPISASRSDFRAAFAFLDEFLVESNAAWPSLSLLFSSIMGKAASYFPPDDMRTLSSLDQFLVSVGAVKKTVSGRKR
;
A
#
# COMPACT_ATOMS: atom_id res chain seq x y z
N GLY A 1 -5.16 3.40 14.51
CA GLY A 1 -6.56 3.20 14.09
C GLY A 1 -7.53 3.71 15.14
N ILE A 2 -8.83 3.52 14.90
CA ILE A 2 -9.95 3.96 15.76
C ILE A 2 -10.10 3.03 17.01
N GLY A 3 -8.96 2.61 17.55
CA GLY A 3 -8.87 1.56 18.58
C GLY A 3 -7.48 0.94 18.64
N PRO A 4 -7.23 0.05 19.63
CA PRO A 4 -6.03 -0.77 19.65
C PRO A 4 -5.98 -1.61 18.38
N TYR A 5 -4.87 -1.52 17.65
CA TYR A 5 -4.59 -2.36 16.49
C TYR A 5 -3.55 -3.40 16.88
N VAL A 6 -3.68 -4.60 16.30
CA VAL A 6 -2.75 -5.70 16.48
C VAL A 6 -2.31 -6.17 15.11
N GLU A 7 -1.01 -6.19 14.87
CA GLU A 7 -0.39 -6.91 13.75
C GLU A 7 0.28 -8.16 14.31
N VAL A 8 0.15 -9.28 13.60
CA VAL A 8 0.80 -10.53 13.99
C VAL A 8 1.59 -11.08 12.81
N ALA A 9 2.78 -11.61 13.11
CA ALA A 9 3.56 -12.38 12.17
C ALA A 9 3.96 -13.73 12.77
N PHE A 10 4.01 -14.75 11.92
CA PHE A 10 4.44 -16.10 12.27
C PHE A 10 5.60 -16.53 11.38
N TYR A 11 6.58 -17.22 11.94
CA TYR A 11 7.69 -17.77 11.18
C TYR A 11 7.68 -19.30 11.21
N HIS A 12 7.37 -19.89 10.06
CA HIS A 12 7.48 -21.32 9.87
C HIS A 12 8.93 -21.68 9.50
N LYS A 13 9.72 -22.09 10.50
CA LYS A 13 11.15 -22.36 10.37
C LYS A 13 11.51 -23.37 9.27
N PRO A 14 10.84 -24.54 9.14
CA PRO A 14 11.23 -25.54 8.14
C PRO A 14 11.12 -25.02 6.71
N SER A 15 10.02 -24.33 6.39
CA SER A 15 9.78 -23.80 5.05
C SER A 15 10.43 -22.44 4.80
N LYS A 16 11.00 -21.82 5.85
CA LYS A 16 11.52 -20.45 5.86
C LYS A 16 10.48 -19.44 5.36
N THR A 17 9.25 -19.56 5.87
CA THR A 17 8.11 -18.73 5.45
C THR A 17 7.69 -17.79 6.57
N LEU A 18 7.61 -16.50 6.25
CA LEU A 18 6.95 -15.49 7.06
C LEU A 18 5.47 -15.45 6.68
N LEU A 19 4.57 -15.56 7.65
CA LEU A 19 3.15 -15.29 7.48
C LEU A 19 2.87 -13.96 8.17
N VAL A 20 2.15 -13.07 7.51
CA VAL A 20 1.73 -11.79 8.08
C VAL A 20 0.25 -11.56 7.81
N THR A 21 -0.39 -10.75 8.64
CA THR A 21 -1.75 -10.27 8.39
C THR A 21 -1.72 -9.15 7.35
N ASP A 22 -1.78 -7.89 7.77
CA ASP A 22 -1.96 -6.73 6.88
C ASP A 22 -0.65 -5.96 6.66
N ALA A 23 0.46 -6.44 7.23
CA ALA A 23 1.75 -5.78 7.22
C ALA A 23 2.27 -5.44 5.82
N VAL A 24 2.14 -6.36 4.86
CA VAL A 24 2.55 -6.16 3.47
C VAL A 24 1.57 -6.84 2.52
N ILE A 25 1.52 -6.35 1.29
CA ILE A 25 0.73 -6.88 0.19
C ILE A 25 1.60 -7.05 -1.05
N PHE A 26 1.16 -7.89 -1.98
CA PHE A 26 1.74 -7.99 -3.31
C PHE A 26 0.64 -8.10 -4.36
N VAL A 27 0.42 -7.00 -5.08
CA VAL A 27 -0.64 -6.92 -6.08
C VAL A 27 -0.20 -7.69 -7.34
N PRO A 28 -0.90 -8.77 -7.74
CA PRO A 28 -0.59 -9.47 -8.98
C PRO A 28 -0.88 -8.58 -10.19
N ARG A 29 -0.05 -8.68 -11.23
CA ARG A 29 -0.21 -7.88 -12.46
C ARG A 29 -1.54 -8.22 -13.16
N GLN A 30 -1.90 -9.49 -13.17
CA GLN A 30 -3.13 -10.01 -13.75
C GLN A 30 -4.14 -10.34 -12.66
N PRO A 31 -5.46 -10.30 -12.96
CA PRO A 31 -6.47 -10.72 -12.00
C PRO A 31 -6.26 -12.17 -11.55
N PRO A 32 -6.39 -12.47 -10.25
CA PRO A 32 -6.43 -13.84 -9.74
C PRO A 32 -7.58 -14.65 -10.33
N GLU A 33 -7.39 -15.95 -10.46
CA GLU A 33 -8.41 -16.88 -10.99
C GLU A 33 -9.69 -16.93 -10.15
N CYS A 34 -9.61 -16.60 -8.85
CA CYS A 34 -10.78 -16.56 -7.97
C CYS A 34 -11.73 -15.38 -8.26
N ILE A 35 -11.29 -14.38 -9.04
CA ILE A 35 -12.14 -13.25 -9.42
C ILE A 35 -12.88 -13.61 -10.71
N SER A 36 -14.21 -13.58 -10.64
CA SER A 36 -15.06 -13.95 -11.77
C SER A 36 -14.92 -12.95 -12.93
N LYS A 37 -15.14 -13.43 -14.15
CA LYS A 37 -15.11 -12.58 -15.35
C LYS A 37 -16.14 -11.45 -15.26
N GLU A 38 -17.32 -11.76 -14.74
CA GLU A 38 -18.43 -10.83 -14.56
C GLU A 38 -18.04 -9.70 -13.62
N SER A 39 -17.33 -10.01 -12.53
CA SER A 39 -16.83 -9.01 -11.57
C SER A 39 -15.79 -8.08 -12.18
N LEU A 40 -14.90 -8.64 -13.01
CA LEU A 40 -13.89 -7.85 -13.74
C LEU A 40 -14.57 -6.92 -14.76
N LEU A 41 -15.52 -7.44 -15.54
CA LEU A 41 -16.24 -6.64 -16.53
C LEU A 41 -17.12 -5.56 -15.88
N ALA A 42 -17.78 -5.87 -14.77
CA ALA A 42 -18.54 -4.89 -13.98
C ALA A 42 -17.62 -3.76 -13.46
N SER A 43 -16.43 -4.11 -12.96
CA SER A 43 -15.45 -3.11 -12.52
C SER A 43 -14.86 -2.30 -13.69
N ALA A 44 -14.87 -2.84 -14.90
CA ALA A 44 -14.43 -2.17 -16.13
C ALA A 44 -15.47 -1.21 -16.72
N GLN A 45 -16.73 -1.27 -16.28
CA GLN A 45 -17.76 -0.32 -16.71
C GLN A 45 -17.46 1.09 -16.21
N ASN A 46 -17.78 2.08 -17.03
CA ASN A 46 -17.68 3.48 -16.66
C ASN A 46 -18.87 3.89 -15.79
N GLY A 47 -18.98 3.27 -14.61
CA GLY A 47 -20.02 3.57 -13.64
C GLY A 47 -19.87 4.95 -12.98
N LEU A 48 -20.70 5.19 -11.96
CA LEU A 48 -20.74 6.48 -11.26
C LEU A 48 -19.36 6.92 -10.73
N ALA A 49 -18.59 6.01 -10.14
CA ALA A 49 -17.26 6.32 -9.62
C ALA A 49 -16.32 6.86 -10.72
N VAL A 50 -16.35 6.28 -11.92
CA VAL A 50 -15.53 6.75 -13.05
C VAL A 50 -15.99 8.11 -13.53
N LYS A 51 -17.31 8.33 -13.62
CA LYS A 51 -17.90 9.61 -14.04
C LYS A 51 -17.58 10.73 -13.03
N LEU A 52 -17.58 10.44 -11.74
CA LEU A 52 -17.20 11.41 -10.69
C LEU A 52 -15.70 11.72 -10.68
N LEU A 53 -14.85 10.73 -10.98
CA LEU A 53 -13.39 10.85 -10.92
C LEU A 53 -12.75 11.22 -12.26
N SER A 54 -13.52 11.46 -13.32
CA SER A 54 -12.99 11.82 -14.64
C SER A 54 -12.45 13.24 -14.72
N LYS A 55 -12.63 14.06 -13.67
CA LYS A 55 -12.16 15.47 -13.59
C LYS A 55 -12.57 16.32 -14.81
N GLY A 56 -13.78 16.09 -15.32
CA GLY A 56 -14.30 16.81 -16.50
C GLY A 56 -13.86 16.24 -17.86
N LYS A 57 -13.10 15.14 -17.89
CA LYS A 57 -12.88 14.38 -19.13
C LYS A 57 -14.19 13.73 -19.59
N GLU A 58 -14.38 13.69 -20.90
CA GLU A 58 -15.46 12.92 -21.51
C GLU A 58 -15.29 11.44 -21.17
N VAL A 59 -16.38 10.82 -20.73
CA VAL A 59 -16.40 9.41 -20.34
C VAL A 59 -17.24 8.67 -21.36
N PRO A 60 -16.64 7.79 -22.18
CA PRO A 60 -17.39 6.98 -23.13
C PRO A 60 -18.44 6.13 -22.40
N ASP A 61 -19.65 6.05 -22.95
CA ASP A 61 -20.75 5.23 -22.40
C ASP A 61 -20.91 3.91 -23.17
N ASP A 62 -19.89 3.53 -23.96
CA ASP A 62 -19.91 2.31 -24.75
C ASP A 62 -20.03 1.06 -23.87
N PRO A 63 -20.82 0.05 -24.29
CA PRO A 63 -20.89 -1.22 -23.62
C PRO A 63 -19.52 -1.88 -23.49
N VAL A 64 -19.21 -2.39 -22.30
CA VAL A 64 -17.95 -3.13 -22.07
C VAL A 64 -18.04 -4.51 -22.72
N VAL A 65 -17.30 -4.69 -23.81
CA VAL A 65 -17.15 -5.99 -24.48
C VAL A 65 -16.20 -6.90 -23.69
N ASP A 66 -16.49 -8.20 -23.60
CA ASP A 66 -15.58 -9.15 -22.94
C ASP A 66 -14.31 -9.37 -23.77
N ASN A 67 -13.19 -8.87 -23.28
CA ASN A 67 -11.86 -9.12 -23.83
C ASN A 67 -10.79 -9.00 -22.74
N LYS A 68 -9.56 -9.45 -23.04
CA LYS A 68 -8.44 -9.42 -22.08
C LYS A 68 -8.15 -8.01 -21.55
N SER A 69 -8.24 -6.99 -22.41
CA SER A 69 -7.97 -5.59 -22.05
C SER A 69 -9.00 -5.07 -21.04
N ASN A 70 -10.29 -5.29 -21.29
CA ASN A 70 -11.36 -4.85 -20.40
C ASN A 70 -11.34 -5.60 -19.06
N ARG A 71 -11.06 -6.90 -19.06
CA ARG A 71 -10.88 -7.66 -17.81
C ARG A 71 -9.68 -7.14 -16.99
N GLN A 72 -8.57 -6.83 -17.66
CA GLN A 72 -7.41 -6.21 -17.03
C GLN A 72 -7.75 -4.82 -16.48
N LYS A 73 -8.42 -3.97 -17.26
CA LYS A 73 -8.85 -2.63 -16.81
C LYS A 73 -9.76 -2.71 -15.57
N GLY A 74 -10.68 -3.67 -15.55
CA GLY A 74 -11.52 -3.95 -14.39
C GLY A 74 -10.71 -4.34 -13.15
N TRP A 75 -9.70 -5.19 -13.32
CA TRP A 75 -8.76 -5.54 -12.26
C TRP A 75 -8.01 -4.31 -11.72
N GLU A 76 -7.44 -3.49 -12.61
CA GLU A 76 -6.70 -2.29 -12.23
C GLU A 76 -7.58 -1.32 -11.43
N ARG A 77 -8.83 -1.09 -11.88
CA ARG A 77 -9.81 -0.26 -11.17
C ARG A 77 -10.18 -0.81 -9.81
N MET A 78 -10.38 -2.12 -9.70
CA MET A 78 -10.74 -2.80 -8.46
C MET A 78 -9.61 -2.63 -7.43
N VAL A 79 -8.36 -2.86 -7.84
CA VAL A 79 -7.18 -2.68 -6.99
C VAL A 79 -7.06 -1.24 -6.50
N LEU A 80 -7.17 -0.26 -7.40
CA LEU A 80 -7.03 1.15 -7.01
C LEU A 80 -8.13 1.59 -6.04
N GLN A 81 -9.37 1.12 -6.23
CA GLN A 81 -10.45 1.41 -5.28
C GLN A 81 -10.21 0.77 -3.91
N ILE A 82 -9.76 -0.50 -3.87
CA ILE A 82 -9.43 -1.19 -2.61
C ILE A 82 -8.30 -0.47 -1.87
N LEU A 83 -7.27 0.00 -2.59
CA LEU A 83 -6.08 0.57 -1.96
C LEU A 83 -6.25 2.04 -1.57
N PHE A 84 -7.02 2.83 -2.32
CA PHE A 84 -7.11 4.28 -2.10
C PHE A 84 -8.47 4.77 -1.60
N LEU A 85 -9.50 3.91 -1.58
CA LEU A 85 -10.92 4.22 -1.31
C LEU A 85 -11.56 5.19 -2.33
N GLY A 86 -10.85 6.23 -2.75
CA GLY A 86 -11.21 7.17 -3.80
C GLY A 86 -9.97 7.58 -4.60
N PRO A 87 -9.47 6.72 -5.52
CA PRO A 87 -8.35 7.07 -6.39
C PRO A 87 -8.71 8.24 -7.32
N SER A 88 -7.70 8.94 -7.83
CA SER A 88 -7.89 10.18 -8.59
C SER A 88 -8.28 10.00 -10.05
N ASN A 89 -8.00 8.84 -10.64
CA ASN A 89 -8.31 8.52 -12.03
C ASN A 89 -8.64 7.03 -12.21
N LEU A 90 -9.92 6.72 -12.36
CA LEU A 90 -10.37 5.38 -12.77
C LEU A 90 -10.58 5.27 -14.28
N LEU A 91 -10.60 6.37 -15.03
CA LEU A 91 -10.77 6.31 -16.47
C LEU A 91 -9.56 5.62 -17.13
N GLU A 92 -8.35 5.98 -16.67
CA GLU A 92 -7.05 5.49 -17.16
C GLU A 92 -6.21 4.96 -15.97
N PRO A 93 -6.55 3.78 -15.42
CA PRO A 93 -5.97 3.29 -14.16
C PRO A 93 -4.52 2.78 -14.29
N ASN A 94 -4.03 2.56 -15.53
CA ASN A 94 -2.81 1.81 -15.80
C ASN A 94 -1.55 2.42 -15.16
N ALA A 95 -1.39 3.74 -15.24
CA ALA A 95 -0.20 4.42 -14.73
C ALA A 95 -0.06 4.26 -13.21
N SER A 96 -1.15 4.49 -12.46
CA SER A 96 -1.19 4.29 -11.01
C SER A 96 -0.99 2.82 -10.67
N PHE A 97 -1.74 1.91 -11.32
CA PHE A 97 -1.62 0.47 -11.07
C PHE A 97 -0.20 -0.06 -11.29
N ALA A 98 0.46 0.35 -12.36
CA ALA A 98 1.83 -0.08 -12.68
C ALA A 98 2.86 0.34 -11.60
N GLN A 99 2.61 1.43 -10.87
CA GLN A 99 3.52 1.88 -9.80
C GLN A 99 3.51 0.96 -8.57
N MET A 100 2.44 0.20 -8.34
CA MET A 100 2.30 -0.66 -7.15
C MET A 100 2.20 -2.16 -7.46
N SER A 101 1.78 -2.52 -8.68
CA SER A 101 1.71 -3.93 -9.10
C SER A 101 3.10 -4.59 -9.08
N GLN A 102 3.14 -5.87 -8.73
CA GLN A 102 4.36 -6.69 -8.66
C GLN A 102 5.43 -6.18 -7.68
N LYS A 103 5.01 -5.44 -6.64
CA LYS A 103 5.90 -4.95 -5.59
C LYS A 103 5.38 -5.40 -4.23
N LEU A 104 6.31 -5.74 -3.34
CA LEU A 104 6.01 -5.96 -1.93
C LEU A 104 5.95 -4.59 -1.24
N ILE A 105 4.76 -4.19 -0.80
CA ILE A 105 4.52 -2.86 -0.23
C ILE A 105 3.63 -2.97 1.00
N VAL A 106 3.72 -2.01 1.91
CA VAL A 106 2.64 -1.77 2.89
C VAL A 106 1.50 -1.09 2.15
N SER A 107 0.25 -1.51 2.34
CA SER A 107 -0.88 -0.85 1.67
C SER A 107 -1.00 0.63 2.06
N PRO A 108 -1.47 1.53 1.18
CA PRO A 108 -1.56 2.95 1.50
C PRO A 108 -2.56 3.24 2.64
N ILE A 109 -3.61 2.43 2.79
CA ILE A 109 -4.54 2.48 3.93
C ILE A 109 -3.82 2.18 5.24
N VAL A 110 -3.10 1.06 5.32
CA VAL A 110 -2.39 0.64 6.55
C VAL A 110 -1.24 1.60 6.86
N LYS A 111 -0.47 2.03 5.84
CA LYS A 111 0.55 3.09 5.97
C LYS A 111 -0.05 4.34 6.63
N THR A 112 -1.17 4.84 6.11
CA THR A 112 -1.73 6.15 6.47
C THR A 112 -2.50 6.12 7.78
N LEU A 113 -3.39 5.14 7.97
CA LEU A 113 -4.36 5.14 9.08
C LEU A 113 -3.88 4.34 10.31
N VAL A 114 -2.85 3.51 10.15
CA VAL A 114 -2.40 2.57 11.18
C VAL A 114 -0.92 2.79 11.54
N PHE A 115 0.01 2.49 10.65
CA PHE A 115 1.45 2.47 10.97
C PHE A 115 2.04 3.85 11.23
N SER A 116 1.57 4.89 10.52
CA SER A 116 1.97 6.28 10.75
C SER A 116 1.65 6.80 12.17
N LYS A 117 0.77 6.10 12.91
CA LYS A 117 0.34 6.49 14.26
C LYS A 117 1.28 6.02 15.35
N VAL A 118 2.12 5.04 15.06
CA VAL A 118 3.06 4.41 16.00
C VAL A 118 4.39 4.01 15.31
N PRO A 119 5.04 4.91 14.55
CA PRO A 119 6.11 4.54 13.61
C PRO A 119 7.33 3.88 14.28
N GLU A 120 7.67 4.29 15.51
CA GLU A 120 8.76 3.70 16.30
C GLU A 120 8.50 2.23 16.62
N LYS A 121 7.29 1.91 17.13
CA LYS A 121 6.90 0.53 17.45
C LYS A 121 6.85 -0.35 16.21
N VAL A 122 6.41 0.19 15.07
CA VAL A 122 6.40 -0.54 13.80
C VAL A 122 7.84 -0.80 13.34
N ARG A 123 8.74 0.19 13.42
CA ARG A 123 10.16 0.02 13.07
C ARG A 123 10.81 -1.05 13.94
N GLU A 124 10.63 -1.01 15.26
CA GLU A 124 11.15 -2.02 16.19
C GLU A 124 10.65 -3.42 15.85
N TRP A 125 9.35 -3.56 15.56
CA TRP A 125 8.74 -4.84 15.17
C TRP A 125 9.31 -5.40 13.85
N VAL A 126 9.42 -4.56 12.81
CA VAL A 126 10.00 -4.94 11.51
C VAL A 126 11.47 -5.34 11.66
N ASP A 127 12.22 -4.58 12.45
CA ASP A 127 13.65 -4.81 12.68
C ASP A 127 13.87 -6.10 13.47
N SER A 128 13.01 -6.38 14.45
CA SER A 128 13.01 -7.63 15.21
C SER A 128 12.78 -8.85 14.31
N ILE A 129 11.71 -8.83 13.51
CA ILE A 129 11.41 -9.90 12.54
C ILE A 129 12.57 -10.12 11.56
N SER A 130 13.11 -9.03 11.00
CA SER A 130 14.16 -9.09 9.99
C SER A 130 15.51 -9.56 10.54
N ARG A 131 15.79 -9.26 11.81
CA ARG A 131 17.00 -9.73 12.50
C ARG A 131 16.88 -11.20 12.88
N ASP A 132 15.76 -11.60 13.46
CA ASP A 132 15.65 -12.88 14.16
C ASP A 132 15.15 -14.01 13.25
N TRP A 133 14.38 -13.71 12.20
CA TRP A 133 13.74 -14.73 11.35
C TRP A 133 14.33 -14.80 9.94
N ARG A 134 14.89 -15.95 9.58
CA ARG A 134 15.58 -16.20 8.29
C ARG A 134 14.63 -16.65 7.17
N PHE A 135 13.52 -15.94 6.98
CA PHE A 135 12.57 -16.24 5.91
C PHE A 135 13.10 -15.86 4.52
N LYS A 136 12.63 -16.58 3.50
CA LYS A 136 12.89 -16.33 2.06
C LYS A 136 11.60 -16.31 1.23
N ARG A 137 10.45 -16.33 1.92
CA ARG A 137 9.12 -16.39 1.36
C ARG A 137 8.16 -15.73 2.33
N ILE A 138 7.19 -15.00 1.79
CA ILE A 138 6.16 -14.30 2.56
C ILE A 138 4.77 -14.77 2.10
N ILE A 139 3.86 -14.99 3.04
CA ILE A 139 2.43 -15.20 2.81
C ILE A 139 1.70 -14.05 3.49
N PRO A 140 1.28 -13.01 2.73
CA PRO A 140 0.38 -11.99 3.25
C PRO A 140 -1.07 -12.48 3.29
N ALA A 141 -1.91 -11.83 4.08
CA ALA A 141 -3.35 -12.10 4.10
C ALA A 141 -4.09 -11.57 2.86
N HIS A 142 -3.48 -10.61 2.15
CA HIS A 142 -4.11 -9.93 1.02
C HIS A 142 -3.30 -10.05 -0.28
N PHE A 143 -4.03 -10.21 -1.39
CA PHE A 143 -3.52 -10.38 -2.75
C PHE A 143 -2.71 -11.67 -2.95
N ALA A 144 -1.65 -11.64 -3.76
CA ALA A 144 -0.96 -12.86 -4.17
C ALA A 144 -0.09 -13.42 -3.05
N ALA A 145 -0.19 -14.73 -2.86
CA ALA A 145 0.63 -15.50 -1.95
C ALA A 145 0.80 -16.94 -2.50
N PRO A 146 1.91 -17.64 -2.19
CA PRO A 146 3.11 -17.13 -1.54
C PRO A 146 3.98 -16.26 -2.47
N ILE A 147 4.82 -15.40 -1.89
CA ILE A 147 5.75 -14.52 -2.62
C ILE A 147 7.19 -14.90 -2.26
N SER A 148 8.07 -15.00 -3.25
CA SER A 148 9.51 -15.10 -3.02
C SER A 148 10.05 -13.73 -2.64
N ALA A 149 10.26 -13.51 -1.35
CA ALA A 149 10.74 -12.25 -0.80
C ALA A 149 11.63 -12.50 0.42
N SER A 150 12.71 -11.73 0.50
CA SER A 150 13.72 -11.78 1.54
C SER A 150 13.42 -10.80 2.70
N ARG A 151 14.27 -10.85 3.72
CA ARG A 151 14.24 -9.93 4.86
C ARG A 151 14.50 -8.48 4.44
N SER A 152 15.37 -8.27 3.44
CA SER A 152 15.64 -6.94 2.89
C SER A 152 14.43 -6.42 2.13
N ASP A 153 13.73 -7.26 1.37
CA ASP A 153 12.51 -6.87 0.65
C ASP A 153 11.40 -6.48 1.66
N PHE A 154 11.24 -7.27 2.72
CA PHE A 154 10.30 -6.96 3.81
C PHE A 154 10.66 -5.62 4.46
N ARG A 155 11.91 -5.39 4.87
CA ARG A 155 12.34 -4.11 5.46
C ARG A 155 12.15 -2.93 4.50
N ALA A 156 12.42 -3.11 3.21
CA ALA A 156 12.27 -2.09 2.18
C ALA A 156 10.81 -1.65 1.99
N ALA A 157 9.84 -2.55 2.16
CA ALA A 157 8.41 -2.20 2.14
C ALA A 157 8.06 -1.14 3.21
N PHE A 158 8.81 -1.09 4.32
CA PHE A 158 8.66 -0.15 5.43
C PHE A 158 9.65 1.03 5.40
N ALA A 159 10.27 1.32 4.25
CA ALA A 159 11.17 2.48 4.12
C ALA A 159 10.45 3.82 4.40
N PHE A 160 9.13 3.87 4.19
CA PHE A 160 8.32 5.05 4.49
C PHE A 160 8.37 5.50 5.96
N LEU A 161 8.73 4.60 6.89
CA LEU A 161 8.85 4.96 8.30
C LEU A 161 9.97 5.98 8.55
N ASP A 162 10.97 6.06 7.66
CA ASP A 162 12.07 7.03 7.80
C ASP A 162 11.55 8.48 7.74
N GLU A 163 10.50 8.74 6.96
CA GLU A 163 9.84 10.06 6.89
C GLU A 163 9.32 10.54 8.27
N PHE A 164 9.03 9.60 9.18
CA PHE A 164 8.53 9.89 10.52
C PHE A 164 9.60 9.85 11.61
N LEU A 165 10.76 9.22 11.34
CA LEU A 165 11.79 8.91 12.34
C LEU A 165 13.07 9.75 12.21
N VAL A 166 13.22 10.56 11.15
CA VAL A 166 14.42 11.37 10.87
C VAL A 166 14.82 12.33 12.00
N GLU A 167 13.95 12.64 12.96
CA GLU A 167 14.27 13.58 14.05
C GLU A 167 14.81 12.91 15.33
N SER A 168 14.82 11.57 15.47
CA SER A 168 15.25 10.93 16.73
C SER A 168 16.76 10.63 16.86
N ASN A 169 17.53 10.68 15.77
CA ASN A 169 18.94 10.24 15.76
C ASN A 169 19.93 11.31 15.26
N ALA A 170 19.87 12.52 15.83
CA ALA A 170 20.87 13.58 15.63
C ALA A 170 22.22 13.31 16.36
N ALA A 171 22.68 12.05 16.43
CA ALA A 171 23.93 11.70 17.11
C ALA A 171 24.98 11.03 16.22
N TRP A 172 24.70 10.76 14.93
CA TRP A 172 25.67 10.11 14.03
C TRP A 172 25.72 10.82 12.67
N PRO A 173 26.76 11.63 12.39
CA PRO A 173 26.95 12.22 11.07
C PRO A 173 27.78 11.26 10.22
N SER A 174 27.13 10.47 9.35
CA SER A 174 27.68 9.88 8.11
C SER A 174 26.80 8.71 7.63
N LEU A 175 26.63 8.56 6.31
CA LEU A 175 25.85 7.52 5.59
C LEU A 175 24.36 7.75 5.31
N SER A 176 23.55 8.42 6.14
CA SER A 176 22.10 8.57 5.83
C SER A 176 21.83 9.44 4.59
N LEU A 177 22.61 10.51 4.38
CA LEU A 177 22.45 11.44 3.26
C LEU A 177 22.70 10.80 1.87
N LEU A 178 23.55 9.78 1.79
CA LEU A 178 23.80 9.05 0.55
C LEU A 178 22.64 8.10 0.22
N PHE A 179 22.03 7.47 1.22
CA PHE A 179 20.86 6.60 1.03
C PHE A 179 19.56 7.39 0.75
N SER A 180 19.39 8.59 1.31
CA SER A 180 18.20 9.42 1.07
C SER A 180 18.04 9.87 -0.38
N SER A 181 19.13 10.05 -1.14
CA SER A 181 19.04 10.46 -2.55
C SER A 181 18.60 9.32 -3.49
N ILE A 182 18.91 8.07 -3.12
CA ILE A 182 18.53 6.87 -3.87
C ILE A 182 17.15 6.34 -3.39
N MET A 183 16.86 6.40 -2.09
CA MET A 183 15.55 6.06 -1.52
C MET A 183 14.49 7.16 -1.71
N GLY A 184 14.88 8.42 -1.87
CA GLY A 184 13.94 9.55 -2.03
C GLY A 184 13.08 9.48 -3.29
N LYS A 185 13.53 8.73 -4.31
CA LYS A 185 12.71 8.39 -5.49
C LYS A 185 11.89 7.09 -5.32
N ALA A 186 12.23 6.25 -4.35
CA ALA A 186 11.51 5.02 -4.02
C ALA A 186 10.47 5.19 -2.89
N ALA A 187 10.46 6.36 -2.23
CA ALA A 187 9.69 6.63 -1.01
C ALA A 187 8.16 6.69 -1.19
N SER A 188 7.66 6.87 -2.42
CA SER A 188 6.22 6.76 -2.67
C SER A 188 5.91 5.90 -3.88
N TYR A 189 5.55 4.64 -3.63
CA TYR A 189 4.83 3.79 -4.59
C TYR A 189 3.43 4.33 -4.93
N PHE A 190 3.00 5.40 -4.26
CA PHE A 190 1.65 5.92 -4.31
C PHE A 190 1.64 7.29 -4.99
N PRO A 191 0.91 7.43 -6.12
CA PRO A 191 0.69 8.72 -6.75
C PRO A 191 0.07 9.71 -5.74
N PRO A 192 0.62 10.93 -5.57
CA PRO A 192 0.11 11.89 -4.59
C PRO A 192 -1.37 12.24 -4.77
N ASP A 193 -1.84 12.28 -6.02
CA ASP A 193 -3.24 12.54 -6.32
C ASP A 193 -4.17 11.41 -5.84
N ASP A 194 -3.75 10.15 -5.93
CA ASP A 194 -4.53 9.01 -5.44
C ASP A 194 -4.59 8.96 -3.90
N MET A 195 -3.61 9.56 -3.23
CA MET A 195 -3.58 9.63 -1.76
C MET A 195 -4.56 10.66 -1.17
N ARG A 196 -5.10 11.61 -1.96
CA ARG A 196 -5.90 12.73 -1.45
C ARG A 196 -7.07 12.29 -0.58
N THR A 197 -7.81 11.27 -1.00
CA THR A 197 -8.97 10.75 -0.26
C THR A 197 -8.53 10.16 1.09
N LEU A 198 -7.48 9.34 1.10
CA LEU A 198 -6.93 8.77 2.33
C LEU A 198 -6.37 9.84 3.27
N SER A 199 -5.65 10.82 2.75
CA SER A 199 -5.12 11.92 3.55
C SER A 199 -6.23 12.78 4.15
N SER A 200 -7.29 13.05 3.39
CA SER A 200 -8.45 13.81 3.89
C SER A 200 -9.22 13.01 4.95
N LEU A 201 -9.39 11.71 4.74
CA LEU A 201 -9.99 10.80 5.72
C LEU A 201 -9.17 10.77 7.02
N ASP A 202 -7.84 10.68 6.92
CA ASP A 202 -6.96 10.72 8.09
C ASP A 202 -7.11 12.02 8.87
N GLN A 203 -7.08 13.17 8.18
CA GLN A 203 -7.28 14.49 8.79
C GLN A 203 -8.64 14.59 9.50
N PHE A 204 -9.71 14.11 8.85
CA PHE A 204 -11.03 14.08 9.44
C PHE A 204 -11.06 13.20 10.71
N LEU A 205 -10.57 11.96 10.63
CA LEU A 205 -10.54 11.04 11.77
C LEU A 205 -9.71 11.56 12.95
N VAL A 206 -8.63 12.30 12.67
CA VAL A 206 -7.85 12.99 13.70
C VAL A 206 -8.63 14.16 14.30
N SER A 207 -9.33 14.95 13.48
CA SER A 207 -10.09 16.13 13.92
C SER A 207 -11.23 15.78 14.87
N VAL A 208 -11.89 14.65 14.66
CA VAL A 208 -12.97 14.14 15.53
C VAL A 208 -12.46 13.30 16.71
N GLY A 209 -11.14 13.17 16.87
CA GLY A 209 -10.52 12.40 17.95
C GLY A 209 -10.65 10.89 17.82
N ALA A 210 -11.16 10.38 16.70
CA ALA A 210 -11.32 8.95 16.45
C ALA A 210 -9.97 8.24 16.32
N VAL A 211 -8.95 8.91 15.77
CA VAL A 211 -7.59 8.35 15.65
C VAL A 211 -6.57 9.31 16.24
N LYS A 212 -5.49 8.75 16.83
CA LYS A 212 -4.34 9.54 17.29
C LYS A 212 -3.77 10.38 16.15
N LYS A 213 -3.22 11.55 16.49
CA LYS A 213 -2.45 12.35 15.55
C LYS A 213 -1.32 11.50 14.97
N THR A 214 -1.09 11.64 13.67
CA THR A 214 0.12 11.11 13.04
C THR A 214 1.32 11.67 13.77
N VAL A 215 2.25 10.80 14.15
CA VAL A 215 3.48 11.25 14.81
C VAL A 215 4.33 11.93 13.73
N SER A 216 4.14 13.23 13.60
CA SER A 216 5.06 14.10 12.87
C SER A 216 6.28 14.24 13.77
N GLY A 217 7.47 13.86 13.30
CA GLY A 217 8.73 14.15 14.00
C GLY A 217 8.77 15.62 14.46
N ARG A 218 8.20 16.53 13.66
CA ARG A 218 7.95 17.92 14.04
C ARG A 218 6.82 18.03 15.07
N LYS A 219 7.18 17.94 16.36
CA LYS A 219 6.81 18.86 17.46
C LYS A 219 6.89 18.14 18.81
N ARG A 220 7.95 18.46 19.54
CA ARG A 220 7.83 18.86 20.94
C ARG A 220 7.24 20.27 21.00
#